data_AF-A0A929QJC8-F1
#
_entry.id   AF-A0A929QJC8-F1
#
_cell.length_a   1.000
_cell.length_b   1.000
_cell.length_c   1.000
_cell.angle_alpha   90.00
_cell.angle_beta   90.00
_cell.angle_gamma   90.00
#
_symmetry.space_group_name_H-M   'P 1'
#
loop_
_entity.id
_entity.type
_entity.pdbx_description
1 polymer ?
#
loop_
_entity_poly.entity_id
_entity_poly.type
_entity_poly.pdbx_seq_one_letter_code
_entity_poly.pdbx_strand_id
1 'polypeptide(L)' 'PIIERVKMRGVVFYDYGMIGENSLNEIKRSSVGTGIEWITPIGPLQLIFAKALKPKEGDDTNTFEFTIGRRF' A
#
# COMPACT_ATOMS: atom_id res chain seq x y z
N PRO A 1 -12.44 -13.17 3.84
CA PRO A 1 -12.96 -12.16 2.87
C PRO A 1 -14.01 -11.30 3.59
N ILE A 2 -14.09 -9.98 3.33
CA ILE A 2 -15.05 -9.13 4.06
C ILE A 2 -16.49 -9.40 3.58
N ILE A 3 -16.69 -9.65 2.28
CA ILE A 3 -17.96 -10.13 1.72
C ILE A 3 -17.65 -11.14 0.61
N GLU A 4 -17.96 -12.42 0.85
CA GLU A 4 -17.63 -13.51 -0.10
C GLU A 4 -18.41 -13.42 -1.42
N ARG A 5 -19.66 -12.98 -1.37
CA ARG A 5 -20.53 -12.83 -2.56
C ARG A 5 -19.95 -11.89 -3.61
N VAL A 6 -19.20 -10.87 -3.18
CA VAL A 6 -18.68 -9.80 -4.06
C VAL A 6 -17.16 -9.91 -4.23
N LYS A 7 -16.54 -11.01 -3.78
CA LYS A 7 -15.08 -11.24 -3.84
C LYS A 7 -14.26 -10.04 -3.32
N MET A 8 -14.69 -9.47 -2.19
CA MET A 8 -13.98 -8.37 -1.54
C MET A 8 -13.10 -8.86 -0.39
N ARG A 9 -11.86 -8.35 -0.34
CA ARG A 9 -10.90 -8.61 0.74
C ARG A 9 -10.49 -7.27 1.35
N GLY A 10 -10.52 -7.19 2.67
CA GLY A 10 -9.84 -6.11 3.38
C GLY A 10 -8.48 -6.57 3.84
N VAL A 11 -7.57 -5.62 3.95
CA VAL A 11 -6.19 -5.82 4.38
C VAL A 11 -5.87 -4.75 5.41
N VAL A 12 -5.14 -5.12 6.45
CA VAL A 12 -4.43 -4.20 7.32
C VAL A 12 -2.97 -4.57 7.28
N PHE A 13 -2.09 -3.59 7.24
CA PHE A 13 -0.67 -3.84 7.04
C PHE A 13 0.22 -2.87 7.82
N TYR A 14 1.45 -3.34 8.01
CA TYR A 14 2.59 -2.56 8.45
C TYR A 14 3.72 -2.83 7.47
N ASP A 15 4.24 -1.79 6.84
CA ASP A 15 5.31 -1.89 5.86
C ASP A 15 6.59 -1.25 6.37
N TYR A 16 7.72 -1.82 5.98
CA TYR A 16 9.04 -1.34 6.33
C TYR A 16 10.00 -1.51 5.15
N GLY A 17 10.69 -0.43 4.78
CA GLY A 17 11.61 -0.41 3.64
C GLY A 17 12.93 0.26 3.99
N MET A 18 14.01 -0.23 3.37
CA MET A 18 15.36 0.30 3.51
C MET A 18 16.05 0.45 2.16
N ILE A 19 16.79 1.54 1.96
CA ILE A 19 17.63 1.78 0.77
C ILE A 19 18.96 2.40 1.19
N GLY A 20 19.97 2.31 0.33
CA GLY A 20 21.25 3.01 0.47
C GLY A 20 22.25 2.57 -0.60
N GLU A 21 23.33 3.34 -0.76
CA GLU A 21 24.33 3.13 -1.81
C GLU A 21 25.47 2.21 -1.36
N ASN A 22 26.04 2.47 -0.18
CA ASN A 22 27.14 1.68 0.38
C ASN A 22 26.65 0.65 1.40
N SER A 23 25.50 0.93 2.03
CA SER A 23 24.82 0.04 2.96
C SER A 23 23.31 0.13 2.80
N LEU A 24 22.63 -1.01 2.78
CA LEU A 24 21.15 -1.10 2.70
C LEU A 24 20.43 -0.66 4.00
N ASN A 25 21.01 0.29 4.73
CA ASN A 25 20.59 0.73 6.05
C ASN A 25 20.58 2.26 6.20
N GLU A 26 21.01 2.99 5.17
CA GLU A 26 21.19 4.44 5.18
C GLU A 26 19.85 5.18 5.33
N ILE A 27 18.84 4.75 4.58
CA ILE A 27 17.49 5.34 4.59
C ILE A 27 16.49 4.25 4.98
N LYS A 28 15.66 4.54 5.98
CA LYS A 28 14.61 3.65 6.49
C LYS A 28 13.30 4.38 6.51
N ARG A 29 12.23 3.74 6.02
CA ARG A 29 10.87 4.28 6.11
C ARG A 29 9.90 3.16 6.49
N SER A 30 8.81 3.57 7.12
CA SER A 30 7.77 2.64 7.56
C SER A 30 6.40 3.29 7.51
N SER A 31 5.39 2.49 7.23
CA SER A 31 4.00 2.93 7.18
C SER A 31 3.09 1.89 7.83
N VAL A 32 1.90 2.33 8.19
CA VAL A 32 0.76 1.46 8.48
C VAL A 32 -0.35 1.81 7.51
N GLY A 33 -1.20 0.85 7.21
CA GLY A 33 -2.32 1.13 6.34
C GLY A 33 -3.41 0.09 6.38
N THR A 34 -4.46 0.41 5.63
CA THR A 34 -5.59 -0.46 5.36
C THR A 34 -5.87 -0.44 3.87
N GLY A 35 -6.47 -1.50 3.37
CA GLY A 35 -6.77 -1.65 1.96
C GLY A 35 -8.01 -2.45 1.70
N ILE A 36 -8.60 -2.20 0.53
CA ILE A 36 -9.69 -2.98 -0.03
C ILE A 36 -9.24 -3.48 -1.40
N GLU A 37 -9.32 -4.79 -1.58
CA GLU A 37 -9.21 -5.43 -2.88
C GLU A 37 -10.59 -5.92 -3.29
N TRP A 38 -11.02 -5.53 -4.48
CA TRP A 38 -12.31 -5.88 -5.03
C TRP A 38 -12.17 -6.31 -6.49
N ILE A 39 -12.57 -7.54 -6.80
CA ILE A 39 -12.70 -8.00 -8.18
C ILE A 39 -14.01 -7.44 -8.77
N THR A 40 -13.90 -6.35 -9.53
CA THR A 40 -15.03 -5.69 -10.20
C THR A 40 -15.30 -6.32 -11.58
N PRO A 41 -16.43 -6.01 -12.24
CA PRO A 41 -16.71 -6.46 -13.60
C PRO A 41 -15.67 -5.98 -14.64
N ILE A 42 -15.00 -4.85 -14.40
CA ILE A 42 -14.02 -4.26 -15.31
C ILE A 42 -12.57 -4.64 -14.97
N GLY A 43 -12.35 -5.36 -13.86
CA GLY A 43 -11.02 -5.84 -13.44
C GLY A 43 -10.77 -5.71 -11.93
N PRO A 44 -9.59 -6.15 -11.46
CA PRO A 44 -9.19 -5.96 -10.08
C PRO A 44 -9.06 -4.47 -9.76
N LEU A 45 -9.76 -4.04 -8.72
CA LEU A 45 -9.63 -2.73 -8.08
C LEU A 45 -8.93 -2.91 -6.73
N GLN A 46 -7.88 -2.15 -6.51
CA GLN A 46 -7.22 -2.05 -5.21
C GLN A 46 -7.27 -0.60 -4.75
N LEU A 47 -7.70 -0.38 -3.51
CA LEU A 47 -7.70 0.90 -2.83
C LEU A 47 -6.83 0.75 -1.58
N ILE A 48 -5.76 1.54 -1.48
CA ILE A 48 -4.83 1.53 -0.35
C ILE A 48 -4.85 2.89 0.34
N PHE A 49 -4.99 2.86 1.66
CA PHE A 49 -4.86 4.02 2.53
C PHE A 49 -3.67 3.78 3.45
N ALA A 50 -2.59 4.53 3.24
CA ALA A 50 -1.35 4.37 3.97
C ALA A 50 -0.99 5.65 4.73
N LYS A 51 -0.36 5.50 5.89
CA LYS A 51 0.19 6.60 6.67
C LYS A 51 1.65 6.33 6.98
N ALA A 52 2.52 7.21 6.51
CA ALA A 52 3.92 7.22 6.91
C ALA A 52 4.02 7.48 8.42
N LEU A 53 4.76 6.63 9.15
CA LEU A 53 4.88 6.73 10.61
C LEU A 53 5.90 7.79 11.04
N LYS A 54 6.95 8.01 10.25
CA LYS A 54 8.05 8.94 10.53
C LYS A 54 8.55 9.59 9.23
N PRO A 55 7.73 10.42 8.56
CA PRO A 55 8.19 11.14 7.38
C PRO A 55 9.33 12.10 7.77
N LYS A 56 10.30 12.25 6.89
CA LYS A 56 11.41 13.20 7.01
C LYS A 56 11.29 14.28 5.95
N GLU A 57 12.00 15.38 6.15
CA GLU A 57 12.14 16.42 5.13
C GLU A 57 12.69 15.82 3.83
N GLY A 58 12.05 16.15 2.71
CA GLY A 58 12.35 15.59 1.39
C GLY A 58 11.62 14.28 1.04
N ASP A 59 10.88 13.67 1.98
CA ASP A 59 10.01 12.55 1.64
C ASP A 59 8.78 13.03 0.86
N ASP A 60 8.54 12.42 -0.30
CA ASP A 60 7.27 12.54 -1.01
C ASP A 60 6.31 11.46 -0.52
N THR A 61 5.31 11.84 0.29
CA THR A 61 4.37 10.91 0.89
C THR A 61 3.03 10.94 0.18
N ASN A 62 2.58 9.77 -0.29
CA ASN A 62 1.20 9.59 -0.71
C ASN A 62 0.39 8.84 0.36
N THR A 63 -0.84 9.27 0.62
CA THR A 63 -1.72 8.68 1.65
C THR A 63 -2.84 7.83 1.06
N PHE A 64 -3.10 7.97 -0.24
CA PHE A 64 -4.11 7.21 -0.94
C PHE A 64 -3.60 6.79 -2.32
N GLU A 65 -3.70 5.49 -2.59
CA GLU A 65 -3.35 4.90 -3.87
C GLU A 65 -4.49 4.01 -4.36
N PHE A 66 -4.71 4.02 -5.66
CA PHE A 66 -5.63 3.10 -6.30
C PHE A 66 -5.05 2.51 -7.56
N THR A 67 -5.42 1.27 -7.87
CA THR A 67 -5.06 0.59 -9.12
C THR A 67 -6.29 -0.08 -9.70
N ILE A 68 -6.48 0.08 -11.01
CA ILE A 68 -7.54 -0.59 -11.79
C ILE A 68 -6.89 -1.35 -12.94
N GLY A 69 -7.19 -2.65 -13.05
CA GLY A 69 -6.90 -3.42 -14.28
C GLY A 69 -5.43 -3.75 -14.54
N ARG A 70 -4.51 -3.49 -13.61
CA ARG A 70 -3.10 -3.87 -13.77
C ARG A 70 -2.88 -5.30 -13.26
N ARG A 71 -2.62 -6.23 -14.19
CA ARG A 71 -1.93 -7.50 -13.88
C ARG A 71 -0.45 -7.28 -14.22
N PHE A 72 0.43 -7.57 -13.27
CA PHE A 72 1.88 -7.49 -13.43
C PHE A 72 2.40 -8.66 -14.25
#